data_AF-A0A8S2XFY2-F1
#
_entry.id   AF-A0A8S2XFY2-F1
#
_cell.length_a   1.000
_cell.length_b   1.000
_cell.length_c   1.000
_cell.angle_alpha   90.00
_cell.angle_beta   90.00
_cell.angle_gamma   90.00
#
_symmetry.space_group_name_H-M   'P 1'
#
loop_
_entity.id
_entity.type
_entity.pdbx_description
1 polymer ?
#
loop_
_entity_poly.entity_id
_entity_poly.type
_entity_poly.pdbx_seq_one_letter_code
_entity_poly.pdbx_strand_id
1 'polypeptide(L)'
;GYAAAIIAFWLNCYYIVVLAWALYYVYNSFAKTLPWSLCGNWWNKDTCRTIEQMRNYTAYLKSHFCQNMNLTNNNITCYQNITYQLQQFSSPVKEFWERNALQITDDIGKPGSIRIPLAITLAIAWIACYFCIWKGVRWTGK
;
A
#
# COMPACT_ATOMS: atom_id res chain seq x y z
N GLY A 1 -3.46 11.52 36.09
CA GLY A 1 -2.66 12.72 35.80
C GLY A 1 -1.57 12.43 34.79
N TYR A 2 -0.42 11.92 35.23
CA TYR A 2 0.77 11.74 34.37
C TYR A 2 0.70 10.54 33.41
N ALA A 3 0.20 9.38 33.86
CA ALA A 3 0.06 8.21 32.99
C ALA A 3 -0.82 8.50 31.76
N ALA A 4 -1.95 9.19 31.97
CA ALA A 4 -2.83 9.62 30.89
C ALA A 4 -2.15 10.61 29.94
N ALA A 5 -1.35 11.56 30.46
CA ALA A 5 -0.61 12.51 29.63
C ALA A 5 0.46 11.83 28.78
N ILE A 6 1.18 10.84 29.35
CA ILE A 6 2.17 10.04 28.61
C ILE A 6 1.48 9.27 27.49
N ILE A 7 0.40 8.53 27.80
CA ILE A 7 -0.36 7.79 26.79
C ILE A 7 -0.87 8.72 25.68
N ALA A 8 -1.41 9.88 26.04
CA ALA A 8 -1.85 10.88 25.06
C ALA A 8 -0.71 11.36 24.17
N PHE A 9 0.48 11.59 24.72
CA PHE A 9 1.66 11.96 23.93
C PHE A 9 2.03 10.87 22.90
N TRP A 10 2.13 9.61 23.32
CA TRP A 10 2.44 8.49 22.41
C TRP A 10 1.39 8.33 21.30
N LEU A 11 0.11 8.47 21.65
CA LEU A 11 -0.97 8.42 20.67
C LEU A 11 -0.85 9.57 19.65
N ASN A 12 -0.60 10.80 20.11
CA ASN A 12 -0.43 11.93 19.19
C ASN A 12 0.74 11.73 18.23
N CYS A 13 1.89 11.25 18.74
CA CYS A 13 3.05 10.94 17.89
C CYS A 13 2.77 9.84 16.87
N TYR A 14 1.97 8.83 17.21
CA TYR A 14 1.58 7.77 16.29
C TYR A 14 0.57 8.27 15.24
N TYR A 15 -0.51 8.94 15.68
CA TYR A 15 -1.59 9.36 14.78
C TYR A 15 -1.16 10.42 13.78
N ILE A 16 -0.24 11.32 14.15
CA ILE A 16 0.26 12.33 13.21
C ILE A 16 1.03 11.71 12.04
N VAL A 17 1.71 10.57 12.26
CA VAL A 17 2.40 9.82 11.20
C VAL A 17 1.39 9.20 10.23
N VAL A 18 0.32 8.60 10.75
CA VAL A 18 -0.77 8.07 9.91
C VAL A 18 -1.42 9.18 9.07
N LEU A 19 -1.64 10.36 9.67
CA LEU A 19 -2.16 11.52 8.95
C LEU A 19 -1.19 11.98 7.84
N ALA A 20 0.12 11.98 8.11
CA ALA A 20 1.14 12.32 7.11
C ALA A 20 1.13 11.35 5.91
N TRP A 21 0.91 10.05 6.14
CA TRP A 21 0.69 9.08 5.07
C TRP A 21 -0.57 9.40 4.28
N ALA A 22 -1.69 9.69 4.94
CA ALA A 22 -2.92 10.05 4.26
C ALA A 22 -2.74 11.31 3.37
N LEU A 23 -2.11 12.36 3.88
CA LEU A 23 -1.81 13.57 3.09
C LEU A 23 -0.91 13.29 1.88
N TYR A 24 0.09 12.41 2.05
CA TYR A 24 0.93 11.97 0.93
C TYR A 24 0.12 11.28 -0.17
N TYR A 25 -0.80 10.38 0.20
CA TYR A 25 -1.69 9.73 -0.76
C TYR A 25 -2.67 10.71 -1.41
N VAL A 26 -3.23 11.65 -0.65
CA VAL A 26 -4.12 12.69 -1.19
C VAL A 26 -3.40 13.53 -2.23
N TYR A 27 -2.17 13.98 -1.95
CA TYR A 27 -1.36 14.72 -2.91
C TYR A 27 -1.13 13.91 -4.20
N ASN A 28 -0.76 12.63 -4.09
CA ASN A 28 -0.55 11.77 -5.24
C ASN A 28 -1.84 11.41 -5.99
N SER A 29 -3.01 11.56 -5.37
CA SER A 29 -4.30 11.28 -6.00
C SER A 29 -4.72 12.32 -7.04
N PHE A 30 -4.10 13.50 -7.03
CA PHE A 30 -4.33 14.53 -8.06
C PHE A 30 -3.58 14.27 -9.38
N ALA A 31 -2.75 13.22 -9.45
CA ALA A 31 -2.09 12.83 -10.69
C ALA A 31 -3.10 12.31 -11.72
N LYS A 32 -2.85 12.58 -13.02
CA LYS A 32 -3.71 12.09 -14.12
C LYS A 32 -3.88 10.58 -14.12
N THR A 33 -2.80 9.87 -13.82
CA THR A 33 -2.78 8.43 -13.61
C THR A 33 -2.24 8.18 -12.22
N LEU A 34 -2.97 7.39 -11.42
CA LEU A 34 -2.56 7.10 -10.05
C LEU A 34 -1.27 6.27 -10.07
N PRO A 35 -0.23 6.64 -9.30
CA PRO A 35 1.06 5.96 -9.40
C PRO A 35 1.02 4.50 -8.94
N TRP A 36 0.01 4.12 -8.15
CA TRP A 36 -0.23 2.75 -7.68
C TRP A 36 -1.23 1.94 -8.53
N SER A 37 -1.72 2.48 -9.65
CA SER A 37 -2.64 1.73 -10.52
C SER A 37 -1.91 0.82 -11.52
N LEU A 38 -0.65 1.15 -11.85
CA LEU A 38 0.12 0.48 -12.90
C LEU A 38 1.45 -0.09 -12.36
N CYS A 39 1.90 -1.15 -13.03
CA CYS A 39 3.27 -1.65 -12.91
C CYS A 39 4.20 -0.95 -13.93
N GLY A 40 5.52 -0.98 -13.73
CA GLY A 40 6.50 -0.31 -14.61
C GLY A 40 7.10 1.02 -14.12
N ASN A 41 6.86 1.40 -12.86
CA ASN A 41 7.58 2.51 -12.24
C ASN A 41 8.98 2.07 -11.77
N TRP A 42 9.88 3.03 -11.51
CA TRP A 42 11.27 2.77 -11.10
C TRP A 42 11.41 2.00 -9.77
N TRP A 43 10.38 2.02 -8.92
CA TRP A 43 10.36 1.29 -7.65
C TRP A 43 9.78 -0.13 -7.77
N ASN A 44 9.19 -0.48 -8.92
CA ASN A 44 8.52 -1.77 -9.09
C ASN A 44 9.51 -2.88 -9.43
N LYS A 45 9.23 -4.11 -8.98
CA LYS A 45 9.94 -5.31 -9.40
C LYS A 45 9.34 -5.88 -10.69
N ASP A 46 10.08 -6.77 -11.35
CA ASP A 46 9.61 -7.53 -12.52
C ASP A 46 8.42 -8.44 -12.20
N THR A 47 8.24 -8.76 -10.91
CA THR A 47 7.10 -9.53 -10.39
C THR A 47 5.84 -8.71 -10.17
N CYS A 48 5.85 -7.40 -10.46
CA CYS A 48 4.66 -6.57 -10.32
C CYS A 48 3.62 -6.94 -11.39
N ARG A 49 2.37 -7.22 -10.97
CA ARG A 49 1.26 -7.44 -11.89
C ARG A 49 0.00 -6.69 -11.43
N THR A 50 -0.69 -6.07 -12.39
CA THR A 50 -2.02 -5.48 -12.12
C THR A 50 -3.06 -6.60 -11.93
N ILE A 51 -4.21 -6.26 -11.34
CA ILE A 51 -5.32 -7.21 -11.14
C ILE A 51 -5.77 -7.83 -12.47
N GLU A 52 -5.84 -7.01 -13.52
CA GLU A 52 -6.21 -7.49 -14.86
C GLU A 52 -5.18 -8.45 -15.44
N GLN A 53 -3.89 -8.12 -15.31
CA GLN A 53 -2.80 -8.98 -15.76
C GLN A 53 -2.76 -10.31 -15.00
N MET A 54 -3.02 -10.28 -13.69
CA MET A 54 -3.14 -11.50 -12.88
C MET A 54 -4.35 -12.33 -13.34
N ARG A 55 -5.51 -11.71 -13.57
CA ARG A 55 -6.70 -12.40 -14.07
C ARG A 55 -6.47 -13.05 -15.42
N ASN A 56 -5.85 -12.34 -16.36
CA ASN A 56 -5.51 -12.86 -17.68
C ASN A 56 -4.52 -14.02 -17.58
N TYR A 57 -3.53 -13.93 -16.68
CA TYR A 57 -2.58 -15.01 -16.42
C TYR A 57 -3.26 -16.23 -15.82
N THR A 58 -4.13 -16.07 -14.82
CA THR A 58 -4.91 -17.17 -14.24
C THR A 58 -5.81 -17.82 -15.30
N ALA A 59 -6.46 -17.03 -16.17
CA ALA A 59 -7.26 -17.55 -17.27
C ALA A 59 -6.43 -18.36 -18.26
N TYR A 60 -5.24 -17.85 -18.63
CA TYR A 60 -4.27 -18.57 -19.46
C TYR A 60 -3.84 -19.90 -18.81
N LEU A 61 -3.39 -19.88 -17.56
CA LEU A 61 -2.95 -21.08 -16.85
C LEU A 61 -4.08 -22.09 -16.70
N LYS A 62 -5.30 -21.64 -16.39
CA LYS A 62 -6.48 -22.52 -16.32
C LYS A 62 -6.78 -23.17 -17.67
N SER A 63 -6.66 -22.42 -18.77
CA SER A 63 -6.86 -22.96 -20.12
C SER A 63 -5.72 -23.89 -20.58
N HIS A 64 -4.52 -23.72 -20.04
CA HIS A 64 -3.32 -24.48 -20.43
C HIS A 64 -3.18 -25.78 -19.62
N PHE A 65 -3.45 -25.73 -18.31
CA PHE A 65 -3.35 -26.88 -17.41
C PHE A 65 -4.65 -27.67 -17.24
N CYS A 66 -5.77 -27.15 -17.77
CA CYS A 66 -7.02 -27.90 -17.89
C CYS A 66 -7.34 -28.09 -19.39
N GLN A 67 -6.64 -29.02 -20.05
CA GLN A 67 -7.01 -29.67 -21.31
C GLN A 67 -6.89 -31.19 -21.09
N ASN A 68 -7.83 -32.07 -21.41
CA ASN A 68 -8.76 -32.13 -22.54
C ASN A 68 -10.17 -32.60 -22.14
N MET A 69 -11.18 -32.12 -22.89
CA MET A 69 -12.44 -32.82 -23.06
C MET A 69 -12.22 -34.10 -23.89
N ASN A 70 -12.38 -35.26 -23.27
CA ASN A 70 -13.04 -36.39 -23.91
C ASN A 70 -14.27 -36.71 -23.06
N LEU A 71 -15.45 -36.55 -23.67
CA LEU A 71 -16.78 -36.54 -23.06
C LEU A 71 -17.25 -37.95 -22.64
N THR A 72 -16.40 -38.72 -21.96
CA THR A 72 -16.75 -40.08 -21.52
C THR A 72 -16.40 -40.39 -20.07
N ASN A 73 -15.61 -39.57 -19.38
CA ASN A 73 -15.34 -39.74 -17.95
C ASN A 73 -15.47 -38.40 -17.21
N ASN A 74 -16.46 -38.30 -16.32
CA ASN A 74 -16.88 -37.08 -15.62
C ASN A 74 -15.89 -36.59 -14.54
N ASN A 75 -14.60 -36.95 -14.62
CA ASN A 75 -13.60 -36.60 -13.62
C ASN A 75 -12.64 -35.54 -14.19
N ILE A 76 -13.03 -34.28 -14.04
CA ILE A 76 -12.18 -33.12 -14.37
C ILE A 76 -11.10 -33.02 -13.30
N THR A 77 -9.90 -33.52 -13.58
CA THR A 77 -8.72 -33.27 -12.74
C THR A 77 -7.87 -32.18 -13.37
N CYS A 78 -8.04 -30.94 -12.92
CA CYS A 78 -7.09 -29.87 -13.24
C CYS A 78 -5.78 -30.15 -12.47
N TYR A 79 -4.71 -30.44 -13.21
CA TYR A 79 -3.49 -31.04 -12.64
C TYR A 79 -2.56 -30.07 -11.89
N GLN A 80 -2.95 -28.81 -11.63
CA GLN A 80 -2.07 -27.87 -10.93
C GLN A 80 -2.77 -26.98 -9.90
N ASN A 81 -2.09 -26.81 -8.77
CA ASN A 81 -2.44 -25.83 -7.76
C ASN A 81 -1.90 -24.45 -8.18
N ILE A 82 -2.68 -23.72 -8.99
CA ILE A 82 -2.35 -22.40 -9.56
C ILE A 82 -2.01 -21.35 -8.49
N THR A 83 -2.40 -21.57 -7.23
CA THR A 83 -2.12 -20.63 -6.12
C THR A 83 -0.63 -20.36 -5.90
N TYR A 84 0.24 -21.37 -6.04
CA TYR A 84 1.68 -21.18 -5.80
C TYR A 84 2.34 -20.26 -6.84
N GLN A 85 1.91 -20.32 -8.10
CA GLN A 85 2.45 -19.44 -9.15
C GLN A 85 1.98 -17.99 -8.97
N LEU A 86 0.79 -17.78 -8.40
CA LEU A 86 0.26 -16.45 -8.16
C LEU A 86 0.88 -15.77 -6.93
N GLN A 87 1.37 -16.53 -5.95
CA GLN A 87 2.04 -15.98 -4.75
C GLN A 87 3.35 -15.24 -5.06
N GLN A 88 3.95 -15.47 -6.22
CA GLN A 88 5.18 -14.78 -6.62
C GLN A 88 4.93 -13.34 -7.11
N PHE A 89 3.70 -13.02 -7.51
CA PHE A 89 3.37 -11.68 -8.00
C PHE A 89 2.99 -10.74 -6.86
N SER A 90 3.36 -9.47 -7.03
CA SER A 90 2.97 -8.39 -6.13
C SER A 90 2.06 -7.41 -6.84
N SER A 91 1.13 -6.81 -6.11
CA SER A 91 0.26 -5.78 -6.65
C SER A 91 0.99 -4.42 -6.70
N PRO A 92 0.68 -3.55 -7.68
CA PRO A 92 1.29 -2.22 -7.79
C PRO A 92 1.00 -1.36 -6.56
N VAL A 93 -0.14 -1.58 -5.88
CA VAL A 93 -0.49 -0.89 -4.63
C VAL A 93 0.45 -1.28 -3.49
N LYS A 94 0.74 -2.57 -3.33
CA LYS A 94 1.66 -3.07 -2.31
C LYS A 94 3.07 -2.55 -2.57
N GLU A 95 3.55 -2.64 -3.81
CA GLU A 95 4.90 -2.15 -4.14
C GLU A 95 5.03 -0.63 -4.02
N PHE A 96 3.98 0.12 -4.37
CA PHE A 96 3.97 1.56 -4.12
C PHE A 96 4.12 1.86 -2.62
N TRP A 97 3.38 1.17 -1.75
CA TRP A 97 3.49 1.38 -0.30
C TRP A 97 4.88 1.02 0.25
N GLU A 98 5.37 -0.17 -0.06
CA GLU A 98 6.61 -0.70 0.52
C GLU A 98 7.86 -0.04 -0.06
N ARG A 99 7.90 0.20 -1.38
CA ARG A 99 9.13 0.60 -2.10
C ARG A 99 9.18 2.06 -2.50
N ASN A 100 8.02 2.73 -2.60
CA ASN A 100 7.99 4.16 -2.88
C ASN A 100 7.57 4.98 -1.67
N ALA A 101 6.40 4.73 -1.07
CA ALA A 101 5.92 5.55 0.04
C ALA A 101 6.85 5.43 1.26
N LEU A 102 7.04 4.21 1.77
CA LEU A 102 7.82 3.97 2.98
C LEU A 102 9.31 3.74 2.73
N GLN A 103 9.68 3.05 1.64
CA GLN A 103 11.02 2.47 1.46
C GLN A 103 11.43 1.60 2.65
N ILE A 104 10.62 0.57 2.92
CA ILE A 104 10.87 -0.35 4.02
C ILE A 104 12.22 -1.05 3.84
N THR A 105 13.02 -1.06 4.91
CA THR A 105 14.29 -1.79 4.97
C THR A 105 14.06 -3.25 5.32
N ASP A 106 15.04 -4.10 4.99
CA ASP A 106 14.93 -5.54 5.25
C ASP A 106 15.04 -5.87 6.75
N ASP A 107 15.63 -4.98 7.56
CA ASP A 107 15.90 -5.21 8.98
C ASP A 107 15.65 -3.96 9.84
N ILE A 108 15.20 -4.19 11.07
CA ILE A 108 14.94 -3.17 12.10
C ILE A 108 16.26 -2.60 12.63
N GLY A 109 17.34 -3.40 12.62
CA GLY A 109 18.67 -2.98 13.05
C GLY A 109 19.37 -1.99 12.11
N LYS A 110 18.82 -1.75 10.91
CA LYS A 110 19.37 -0.83 9.92
C LYS A 110 18.32 0.22 9.57
N PRO A 111 18.24 1.32 10.34
CA PRO A 111 17.35 2.42 9.98
C PRO A 111 17.74 2.94 8.60
N GLY A 112 16.79 2.92 7.66
CA GLY A 112 16.99 3.45 6.31
C GLY A 112 17.18 4.96 6.28
N SER A 113 17.22 5.53 5.07
CA SER A 113 17.29 6.98 4.89
C SER A 113 15.93 7.65 5.15
N ILE A 114 15.94 8.91 5.58
CA ILE A 114 14.71 9.68 5.77
C ILE A 114 14.03 9.99 4.42
N ARG A 115 12.75 9.66 4.31
CA ARG A 115 11.92 10.01 3.13
C ARG A 115 11.49 11.47 3.21
N ILE A 116 12.17 12.33 2.47
CA ILE A 116 11.86 13.78 2.42
C ILE A 116 10.38 14.07 2.10
N PRO A 117 9.71 13.39 1.13
CA PRO A 117 8.29 13.64 0.87
C PRO A 117 7.40 13.41 2.09
N LEU A 118 7.70 12.37 2.88
CA LEU A 118 6.97 12.08 4.12
C LEU A 118 7.31 13.07 5.24
N ALA A 119 8.56 13.52 5.33
CA ALA A 119 8.96 14.55 6.30
C ALA A 119 8.21 15.87 6.04
N ILE A 120 8.03 16.23 4.76
CA ILE A 120 7.27 17.43 4.36
C ILE A 120 5.78 17.24 4.68
N THR A 121 5.17 16.11 4.33
CA THR A 121 3.74 15.90 4.64
C THR A 121 3.49 15.81 6.14
N LEU A 122 4.45 15.31 6.91
CA LEU A 122 4.42 15.35 8.38
C LEU A 122 4.49 16.78 8.92
N ALA A 123 5.36 17.63 8.38
CA ALA A 123 5.41 19.03 8.76
C ALA A 123 4.10 19.76 8.45
N ILE A 124 3.50 19.49 7.28
CA ILE A 124 2.18 20.03 6.90
C ILE A 124 1.09 19.55 7.87
N ALA A 125 1.10 18.27 8.24
CA ALA A 125 0.14 17.71 9.21
C ALA A 125 0.23 18.44 10.56
N TRP A 126 1.45 18.67 11.07
CA TRP A 126 1.68 19.42 12.31
C TRP A 126 1.16 20.85 12.23
N ILE A 127 1.44 21.55 11.14
CA ILE A 127 0.97 22.91 10.90
C ILE A 127 -0.57 22.95 10.87
N ALA A 128 -1.20 22.02 10.14
CA ALA A 128 -2.66 21.92 10.06
C ALA A 128 -3.29 21.66 11.43
N CYS A 129 -2.77 20.68 12.19
CA CYS A 129 -3.25 20.40 13.55
C CYS A 129 -3.08 21.60 14.48
N TYR A 130 -1.94 22.31 14.41
CA TYR A 130 -1.71 23.52 15.18
C TYR A 130 -2.80 24.58 14.88
N PHE A 131 -3.06 24.87 13.61
CA PHE A 131 -4.10 25.84 13.23
C PHE A 131 -5.52 25.43 13.66
N CYS A 132 -5.84 24.13 13.59
CA CYS A 132 -7.13 23.60 14.05
C CYS A 132 -7.33 23.78 15.58
N ILE A 133 -6.25 23.74 16.35
CA ILE A 133 -6.29 23.88 17.82
C ILE A 133 -6.15 25.35 18.24
N TRP A 134 -5.40 26.17 17.49
CA TRP A 134 -5.00 27.52 17.89
C TRP A 134 -6.18 28.45 18.20
N LYS A 135 -7.32 28.32 17.50
CA LYS A 135 -8.53 29.12 17.80
C LYS A 135 -9.37 28.61 18.98
N GLY A 136 -8.95 27.52 19.61
CA GLY A 136 -9.58 26.93 20.79
C GLY A 136 -10.87 26.14 20.52
N VAL A 137 -11.41 25.58 21.60
CA VAL A 137 -12.60 24.70 21.62
C VAL A 137 -13.87 25.30 21.00
N ARG A 138 -13.95 26.63 20.91
CA ARG A 138 -15.10 27.32 20.28
C ARG A 138 -15.14 27.15 18.75
N TRP A 139 -14.01 26.80 18.15
CA TRP A 139 -13.87 26.50 16.72
C TRP A 139 -13.82 25.00 16.44
N THR A 140 -13.22 24.19 17.31
CA THR A 140 -13.12 22.72 17.12
C THR A 140 -14.48 22.02 17.07
N GLY A 141 -15.54 22.63 17.61
CA GLY A 141 -16.91 22.10 17.59
C GLY A 141 -17.84 22.69 16.51
N LYS A 142 -17.33 23.44 15.53
CA LYS A 142 -18.08 23.87 14.35
C LYS A 142 -17.52 23.20 13.10
#